data_AF-A0A067KSN6-F1
#
_entry.id   AF-A0A067KSN6-F1
#
_cell.length_a   1.000
_cell.length_b   1.000
_cell.length_c   1.000
_cell.angle_alpha   90.00
_cell.angle_beta   90.00
_cell.angle_gamma   90.00
#
_symmetry.space_group_name_H-M   'P 1'
#
loop_
_entity.id
_entity.type
_entity.pdbx_description
1 polymer ?
#
loop_
_entity_poly.entity_id
_entity_poly.type
_entity_poly.pdbx_seq_one_letter_code
_entity_poly.pdbx_strand_id
1 'polypeptide(L)'
;MANSKYEYVKSFEVEDEIMFPNLIVVQIDGRHFRRFSEVHEFERPNDEKALNLMNACATFILEEYPDIVFSYGFSDKYSFVFKKTTRFYQRRASKIISLIVSLFSSIYATKWKEFFPQKEMRYPPSFHGRVICCASIEVLQEYLAWRQKDCHVNNQHNTCFWKLVESGKTEMEAQAILKGTQKQEKNELLFQQFGVNYKKLPEMFRQGSCVFMTQEEDIAKYSEDGTPVKRFRRKGKIVHSENIAGRNFWNGHQSLVNALGGFAVDLGKISPDYIRSFLFESKLMPSTWIVIRIDGCHFHRFCEVHEFEKPNDERALNLMNSCAVAVLQEFQDVIFSYGVSDEYSFVLKKDSKFCQRQASNIVSVIVSFFSSTYVMNWKSFFQQKELKYPPSFDGRAICYPSTEILRDYLSWRQVDCHINNQYNTCFWALVKSGKSKSEAQHILKGTQTREKNEILAQFGIDYNSSSVIFRQGSSVFREEGILIQEDGESTEKLGNKVTVEHCNIIEQSFWKAHPTILA
;
A
#
# COMPACT_ATOMS: atom_id res chain seq x y z
N MET A 1 -12.53 -8.76 -23.52
CA MET A 1 -13.39 -7.90 -22.69
C MET A 1 -14.82 -8.13 -23.14
N ALA A 2 -15.75 -8.18 -22.20
CA ALA A 2 -17.15 -8.24 -22.53
C ALA A 2 -17.58 -6.86 -23.04
N ASN A 3 -17.94 -6.75 -24.32
CA ASN A 3 -18.58 -5.55 -24.87
C ASN A 3 -20.01 -5.44 -24.31
N SER A 4 -20.12 -5.26 -22.99
CA SER A 4 -21.39 -5.10 -22.29
C SER A 4 -21.88 -3.67 -22.45
N LYS A 5 -23.19 -3.45 -22.30
CA LYS A 5 -23.77 -2.10 -22.31
C LYS A 5 -23.17 -1.16 -21.25
N TYR A 6 -22.48 -1.71 -20.25
CA TYR A 6 -21.88 -0.96 -19.15
C TYR A 6 -20.43 -0.53 -19.43
N GLU A 7 -19.80 -0.94 -20.53
CA GLU A 7 -18.37 -0.67 -20.81
C GLU A 7 -18.03 0.83 -20.82
N TYR A 8 -19.01 1.69 -21.11
CA TYR A 8 -18.83 3.15 -21.15
C TYR A 8 -18.32 3.73 -19.82
N VAL A 9 -18.57 3.08 -18.67
CA VAL A 9 -18.11 3.54 -17.35
C VAL A 9 -16.58 3.61 -17.25
N LYS A 10 -15.86 2.85 -18.10
CA LYS A 10 -14.40 2.90 -18.19
C LYS A 10 -13.88 4.27 -18.64
N SER A 11 -14.69 5.05 -19.37
CA SER A 11 -14.33 6.40 -19.80
C SER A 11 -14.22 7.42 -18.66
N PHE A 12 -14.69 7.08 -17.46
CA PHE A 12 -14.54 7.91 -16.25
C PHE A 12 -13.19 7.70 -15.55
N GLU A 13 -12.39 6.71 -15.96
CA GLU A 13 -11.03 6.55 -15.45
C GLU A 13 -10.16 7.73 -15.92
N VAL A 14 -9.42 8.33 -15.00
CA VAL A 14 -8.58 9.51 -15.27
C VAL A 14 -7.16 9.07 -15.62
N GLU A 15 -6.59 9.68 -16.65
CA GLU A 15 -5.16 9.57 -16.95
C GLU A 15 -4.34 10.42 -15.98
N ASP A 16 -3.31 9.83 -15.38
CA ASP A 16 -2.49 10.46 -14.34
C ASP A 16 -0.99 10.22 -14.57
N GLU A 17 -0.58 10.18 -15.85
CA GLU A 17 0.82 10.06 -16.23
C GLU A 17 1.63 11.28 -15.76
N ILE A 18 2.75 11.00 -15.08
CA ILE A 18 3.69 12.03 -14.65
C ILE A 18 4.60 12.39 -15.82
N MET A 19 4.40 13.57 -16.38
CA MET A 19 5.13 14.04 -17.57
C MET A 19 6.64 14.11 -17.36
N PHE A 20 7.40 13.78 -18.41
CA PHE A 20 8.82 14.14 -18.49
C PHE A 20 8.99 15.67 -18.55
N PRO A 21 10.10 16.25 -18.04
CA PRO A 21 11.27 15.58 -17.45
C PRO A 21 11.19 15.37 -15.93
N ASN A 22 10.01 15.47 -15.30
CA ASN A 22 9.88 15.41 -13.83
C ASN A 22 10.45 14.10 -13.26
N LEU A 23 11.27 14.23 -12.22
CA LEU A 23 11.68 13.12 -11.37
C LEU A 23 10.51 12.74 -10.45
N ILE A 24 10.37 11.44 -10.20
CA ILE A 24 9.28 10.90 -9.37
C ILE A 24 9.85 10.56 -8.00
N VAL A 25 9.26 11.15 -6.96
CA VAL A 25 9.51 10.75 -5.56
C VAL A 25 8.19 10.27 -4.95
N VAL A 26 8.16 9.05 -4.45
CA VAL A 26 7.04 8.54 -3.67
C VAL A 26 7.36 8.70 -2.20
N GLN A 27 6.62 9.56 -1.51
CA GLN A 27 6.68 9.66 -0.06
C GLN A 27 5.61 8.78 0.57
N ILE A 28 5.96 8.04 1.62
CA ILE A 28 5.03 7.29 2.47
C ILE A 28 5.15 7.76 3.91
N ASP A 29 4.05 7.70 4.66
CA ASP A 29 3.93 8.17 6.03
C ASP A 29 2.93 7.29 6.81
N GLY A 30 3.24 6.98 8.06
CA GLY A 30 2.46 6.09 8.91
C GLY A 30 1.11 6.71 9.31
N ARG A 31 0.00 6.06 8.96
CA ARG A 31 -1.33 6.52 9.37
C ARG A 31 -1.55 6.18 10.84
N HIS A 32 -1.80 7.20 11.66
CA HIS A 32 -2.03 7.08 13.11
C HIS A 32 -0.89 6.37 13.86
N PHE A 33 0.36 6.54 13.40
CA PHE A 33 1.49 5.81 13.95
C PHE A 33 1.84 6.17 15.41
N ARG A 34 1.39 7.32 15.90
CA ARG A 34 1.42 7.63 17.35
C ARG A 34 0.67 6.54 18.15
N ARG A 35 -0.60 6.27 17.80
CA ARG A 35 -1.39 5.19 18.42
C ARG A 35 -0.77 3.82 18.16
N PHE A 36 -0.22 3.58 16.97
CA PHE A 36 0.46 2.31 16.65
C PHE A 36 1.65 2.06 17.57
N SER A 37 2.53 3.05 17.73
CA SER A 37 3.69 2.97 18.62
C SER A 37 3.31 2.86 20.10
N GLU A 38 2.22 3.49 20.55
CA GLU A 38 1.70 3.35 21.92
C GLU A 38 1.16 1.93 22.18
N VAL A 39 0.29 1.41 21.29
CA VAL A 39 -0.32 0.08 21.45
C VAL A 39 0.71 -1.05 21.39
N HIS A 40 1.79 -0.88 20.62
CA HIS A 40 2.87 -1.85 20.51
C HIS A 40 4.08 -1.53 21.40
N GLU A 41 3.94 -0.55 22.30
CA GLU A 41 4.91 -0.23 23.35
C GLU A 41 6.32 0.03 22.79
N PHE A 42 6.42 0.88 21.77
CA PHE A 42 7.69 1.28 21.19
C PHE A 42 8.48 2.14 22.17
N GLU A 43 9.80 1.97 22.18
CA GLU A 43 10.70 2.80 22.96
C GLU A 43 10.62 4.28 22.55
N ARG A 44 10.73 5.17 23.53
CA ARG A 44 10.71 6.62 23.34
C ARG A 44 12.08 7.20 23.72
N PRO A 45 12.58 8.24 23.03
CA PRO A 45 11.97 8.92 21.89
C PRO A 45 12.03 8.14 20.58
N ASN A 46 12.90 7.13 20.48
CA ASN A 46 13.11 6.34 19.27
C ASN A 46 13.20 4.86 19.62
N ASP A 47 12.56 4.02 18.82
CA ASP A 47 12.68 2.56 18.89
C ASP A 47 13.55 2.07 17.74
N GLU A 48 14.75 1.56 18.07
CA GLU A 48 15.72 1.11 17.09
C GLU A 48 15.20 -0.06 16.25
N LYS A 49 14.43 -0.98 16.85
CA LYS A 49 13.86 -2.14 16.13
C LYS A 49 12.80 -1.69 15.14
N ALA A 50 11.96 -0.73 15.52
CA ALA A 50 10.96 -0.15 14.63
C ALA A 50 11.60 0.55 13.43
N LEU A 51 12.65 1.34 13.67
CA LEU A 51 13.38 2.03 12.60
C LEU A 51 14.09 1.03 11.69
N ASN A 52 14.69 -0.03 12.25
CA ASN A 52 15.32 -1.08 11.46
C ASN A 52 14.30 -1.90 10.65
N LEU A 53 13.08 -2.11 11.15
CA LEU A 53 11.99 -2.69 10.36
C LEU A 53 11.60 -1.79 9.17
N MET A 54 11.48 -0.47 9.39
CA MET A 54 11.24 0.49 8.30
C MET A 54 12.38 0.46 7.26
N ASN A 55 13.64 0.41 7.72
CA ASN A 55 14.82 0.29 6.85
C ASN A 55 14.79 -1.00 6.04
N ALA A 56 14.45 -2.14 6.65
CA ALA A 56 14.34 -3.43 5.98
C ALA A 56 13.24 -3.44 4.91
N CYS A 57 12.10 -2.78 5.18
CA CYS A 57 11.04 -2.60 4.19
C CYS A 57 11.54 -1.77 2.99
N ALA A 58 12.26 -0.68 3.24
CA ALA A 58 12.81 0.15 2.17
C ALA A 58 13.85 -0.60 1.32
N THR A 59 14.76 -1.35 1.95
CA THR A 59 15.73 -2.19 1.24
C THR A 59 15.04 -3.18 0.30
N PHE A 60 14.01 -3.88 0.79
CA PHE A 60 13.25 -4.82 -0.03
C PHE A 60 12.58 -4.12 -1.23
N ILE A 61 12.02 -2.93 -1.04
CA ILE A 61 11.43 -2.16 -2.15
C ILE A 61 12.47 -1.84 -3.24
N LEU A 62 13.68 -1.46 -2.85
CA LEU A 62 14.76 -1.17 -3.81
C LEU A 62 15.26 -2.43 -4.53
N GLU A 63 15.18 -3.60 -3.88
CA GLU A 63 15.49 -4.90 -4.47
C GLU A 63 14.42 -5.31 -5.49
N GLU A 64 13.14 -5.22 -5.12
CA GLU A 64 12.00 -5.60 -5.95
C GLU A 64 11.78 -4.64 -7.12
N TYR A 65 12.04 -3.34 -6.93
CA TYR A 65 11.86 -2.31 -7.97
C TYR A 65 13.18 -1.59 -8.28
N PRO A 66 13.98 -2.10 -9.25
CA PRO A 66 15.25 -1.51 -9.63
C PRO A 66 15.20 -0.09 -10.18
N ASP A 67 14.02 0.37 -10.60
CA ASP A 67 13.78 1.75 -11.01
C ASP A 67 13.87 2.74 -9.84
N ILE A 68 13.73 2.27 -8.60
CA ILE A 68 13.99 3.04 -7.39
C ILE A 68 15.49 2.93 -7.08
N VAL A 69 16.16 4.08 -7.04
CA VAL A 69 17.62 4.15 -6.97
C VAL A 69 18.13 4.71 -5.65
N PHE A 70 17.29 5.46 -4.96
CA PHE A 70 17.61 6.04 -3.66
C PHE A 70 16.34 6.09 -2.80
N SER A 71 16.49 5.89 -1.51
CA SER A 71 15.45 6.20 -0.55
C SER A 71 16.00 6.83 0.71
N TYR A 72 15.17 7.63 1.35
CA TYR A 72 15.48 8.28 2.62
C TYR A 72 14.29 8.15 3.57
N GLY A 73 14.55 7.74 4.81
CA GLY A 73 13.51 7.59 5.82
C GLY A 73 13.96 7.97 7.22
N PHE A 74 12.98 8.33 8.04
CA PHE A 74 13.11 8.58 9.48
C PHE A 74 11.73 8.48 10.11
N SER A 75 11.69 8.16 11.41
CA SER A 75 10.42 7.94 12.12
C SER A 75 9.54 6.93 11.35
N ASP A 76 8.28 7.27 11.10
CA ASP A 76 7.29 6.50 10.37
C ASP A 76 7.22 6.84 8.87
N LYS A 77 8.26 7.48 8.31
CA LYS A 77 8.22 8.07 6.96
C LYS A 77 9.36 7.58 6.09
N TYR A 78 9.07 7.38 4.81
CA TYR A 78 10.06 7.08 3.78
C TYR A 78 9.81 7.85 2.49
N SER A 79 10.85 8.04 1.70
CA SER A 79 10.81 8.67 0.38
C SER A 79 11.59 7.81 -0.59
N PHE A 80 10.98 7.43 -1.72
CA PHE A 80 11.56 6.56 -2.74
C PHE A 80 11.74 7.35 -4.03
N VAL A 81 12.97 7.48 -4.49
CA VAL A 81 13.36 8.27 -5.66
C VAL A 81 13.57 7.35 -6.85
N PHE A 82 12.80 7.58 -7.92
CA PHE A 82 12.92 6.83 -9.16
C PHE A 82 13.99 7.44 -10.07
N LYS A 83 14.69 6.60 -10.83
CA LYS A 83 15.66 7.02 -11.85
C LYS A 83 15.01 7.96 -12.88
N LYS A 84 15.77 8.91 -13.40
CA LYS A 84 15.29 9.95 -14.32
C LYS A 84 14.60 9.39 -15.57
N THR A 85 15.04 8.23 -16.05
CA THR A 85 14.55 7.57 -17.26
C THR A 85 13.41 6.58 -17.02
N THR A 86 12.86 6.51 -15.80
CA THR A 86 11.85 5.51 -15.47
C THR A 86 10.63 5.58 -16.40
N ARG A 87 10.18 4.40 -16.84
CA ARG A 87 8.88 4.17 -17.49
C ARG A 87 8.02 3.22 -16.67
N PHE A 88 8.34 3.06 -15.39
CA PHE A 88 7.68 2.15 -14.47
C PHE A 88 6.16 2.39 -14.51
N TYR A 89 5.42 1.36 -14.92
CA TYR A 89 3.97 1.41 -15.16
C TYR A 89 3.45 2.62 -15.95
N GLN A 90 4.16 3.01 -17.02
CA GLN A 90 3.82 4.16 -17.85
C GLN A 90 3.73 5.46 -17.03
N ARG A 91 4.46 5.54 -15.90
CA ARG A 91 4.53 6.72 -15.05
C ARG A 91 3.18 7.18 -14.47
N ARG A 92 2.18 6.29 -14.42
CA ARG A 92 0.87 6.56 -13.82
C ARG A 92 0.98 6.75 -12.32
N ALA A 93 0.66 7.93 -11.83
CA ALA A 93 0.88 8.32 -10.45
C ALA A 93 0.18 7.38 -9.46
N SER A 94 -1.10 7.04 -9.69
CA SER A 94 -1.93 6.18 -8.83
C SER A 94 -1.36 4.77 -8.75
N LYS A 95 -0.87 4.23 -9.87
CA LYS A 95 -0.29 2.88 -9.90
C LYS A 95 1.04 2.83 -9.17
N ILE A 96 1.87 3.85 -9.36
CA ILE A 96 3.17 3.95 -8.69
C ILE A 96 2.96 4.03 -7.17
N ILE A 97 2.21 5.02 -6.70
CA ILE A 97 2.01 5.24 -5.26
C ILE A 97 1.35 4.03 -4.58
N SER A 98 0.29 3.46 -5.18
CA SER A 98 -0.44 2.36 -4.57
C SER A 98 0.43 1.12 -4.41
N LEU A 99 1.26 0.81 -5.41
CA LEU A 99 2.13 -0.36 -5.37
C LEU A 99 3.24 -0.23 -4.33
N ILE A 100 3.88 0.95 -4.25
CA ILE A 100 4.92 1.18 -3.24
C ILE A 100 4.33 1.10 -1.84
N VAL A 101 3.21 1.76 -1.59
CA VAL A 101 2.55 1.77 -0.27
C VAL A 101 2.04 0.37 0.09
N SER A 102 1.38 -0.31 -0.84
CA SER A 102 0.86 -1.67 -0.65
C SER A 102 1.98 -2.65 -0.30
N LEU A 103 3.04 -2.68 -1.12
CA LEU A 103 4.16 -3.57 -0.91
C LEU A 103 4.87 -3.26 0.41
N PHE A 104 5.10 -1.97 0.73
CA PHE A 104 5.70 -1.57 2.01
C PHE A 104 4.90 -2.10 3.19
N SER A 105 3.57 -1.99 3.13
CA SER A 105 2.66 -2.43 4.19
C SER A 105 2.68 -3.95 4.38
N SER A 106 2.69 -4.70 3.27
CA SER A 106 2.79 -6.16 3.29
C SER A 106 4.13 -6.63 3.86
N ILE A 107 5.24 -5.99 3.48
CA ILE A 107 6.57 -6.33 4.00
C ILE A 107 6.66 -6.00 5.49
N TYR A 108 6.14 -4.84 5.91
CA TYR A 108 6.15 -4.44 7.32
C TYR A 108 5.41 -5.47 8.19
N ALA A 109 4.24 -5.94 7.74
CA ALA A 109 3.49 -7.01 8.41
C ALA A 109 4.25 -8.35 8.39
N THR A 110 4.83 -8.72 7.24
CA THR A 110 5.54 -10.00 7.07
C THR A 110 6.81 -10.06 7.93
N LYS A 111 7.59 -8.98 7.98
CA LYS A 111 8.85 -8.89 8.73
C LYS A 111 8.65 -8.58 10.20
N TRP A 112 7.44 -8.28 10.66
CA TRP A 112 7.20 -7.88 12.06
C TRP A 112 7.85 -8.82 13.08
N LYS A 113 7.67 -10.14 12.91
CA LYS A 113 8.20 -11.16 13.83
C LYS A 113 9.73 -11.30 13.80
N GLU A 114 10.39 -10.87 12.71
CA GLU A 114 11.85 -10.80 12.62
C GLU A 114 12.42 -9.74 13.58
N PHE A 115 11.73 -8.61 13.73
CA PHE A 115 12.18 -7.48 14.57
C PHE A 115 11.56 -7.47 15.96
N PHE A 116 10.35 -8.00 16.10
CA PHE A 116 9.58 -8.08 17.34
C PHE A 116 9.10 -9.51 17.63
N PRO A 117 10.02 -10.47 17.90
CA PRO A 117 9.66 -11.87 18.05
C PRO A 117 8.65 -12.11 19.20
N GLN A 118 8.75 -11.32 20.26
CA GLN A 118 7.92 -11.44 21.47
C GLN A 118 6.67 -10.54 21.45
N LYS A 119 6.45 -9.71 20.42
CA LYS A 119 5.27 -8.86 20.34
C LYS A 119 4.36 -9.32 19.20
N GLU A 120 3.08 -9.50 19.48
CA GLU A 120 2.09 -9.67 18.42
C GLU A 120 1.71 -8.32 17.79
N MET A 121 1.47 -8.33 16.49
CA MET A 121 0.91 -7.17 15.80
C MET A 121 -0.60 -7.14 16.08
N ARG A 122 -1.06 -6.18 16.89
CA ARG A 122 -2.45 -6.14 17.38
C ARG A 122 -3.44 -5.71 16.31
N TYR A 123 -3.02 -4.90 15.34
CA TYR A 123 -3.83 -4.49 14.20
C TYR A 123 -2.96 -4.14 13.00
N PRO A 124 -3.52 -4.18 11.76
CA PRO A 124 -2.75 -3.95 10.54
C PRO A 124 -2.16 -2.53 10.49
N PRO A 125 -0.86 -2.37 10.19
CA PRO A 125 -0.29 -1.06 9.93
C PRO A 125 -0.89 -0.49 8.64
N SER A 126 -1.08 0.83 8.64
CA SER A 126 -1.56 1.57 7.48
C SER A 126 -0.62 2.75 7.22
N PHE A 127 -0.37 3.02 5.95
CA PHE A 127 0.46 4.10 5.44
C PHE A 127 -0.33 4.86 4.40
N HIS A 128 -0.20 6.18 4.40
CA HIS A 128 -0.62 7.00 3.27
C HIS A 128 0.61 7.38 2.45
N GLY A 129 0.38 7.67 1.17
CA GLY A 129 1.44 8.07 0.27
C GLY A 129 1.11 9.34 -0.49
N ARG A 130 2.14 9.90 -1.11
CA ARG A 130 2.01 10.93 -2.14
C ARG A 130 3.11 10.80 -3.18
N VAL A 131 2.80 11.27 -4.39
CA VAL A 131 3.80 11.44 -5.42
C VAL A 131 4.21 12.91 -5.46
N ILE A 132 5.51 13.14 -5.43
CA ILE A 132 6.12 14.45 -5.52
C ILE A 132 6.88 14.49 -6.86
N CYS A 133 6.53 15.47 -7.68
CA CYS A 133 7.14 15.69 -8.98
C CYS A 133 8.25 16.72 -8.83
N CYS A 134 9.51 16.29 -8.85
CA CYS A 134 10.65 17.22 -8.82
C CYS A 134 11.01 17.58 -10.25
N ALA A 135 10.80 18.85 -10.64
CA ALA A 135 11.03 19.31 -12.01
C ALA A 135 12.50 19.21 -12.46
N SER A 136 13.44 19.17 -11.51
CA SER A 136 14.87 19.04 -11.78
C SER A 136 15.61 18.33 -10.64
N ILE A 137 16.92 18.11 -10.83
CA ILE A 137 17.79 17.52 -9.80
C ILE A 137 17.99 18.45 -8.61
N GLU A 138 17.94 19.77 -8.84
CA GLU A 138 18.00 20.80 -7.80
C GLU A 138 16.77 20.76 -6.89
N VAL A 139 15.58 20.57 -7.46
CA VAL A 139 14.34 20.39 -6.67
C VAL A 139 14.42 19.12 -5.83
N LEU A 140 14.99 18.04 -6.37
CA LEU A 140 15.22 16.82 -5.59
C LEU A 140 16.23 17.07 -4.45
N GLN A 141 17.31 17.80 -4.70
CA GLN A 141 18.30 18.15 -3.69
C GLN A 141 17.66 18.93 -2.53
N GLU A 142 16.86 19.96 -2.84
CA GLU A 142 16.15 20.74 -1.83
C GLU A 142 15.11 19.90 -1.07
N TYR A 143 14.41 18.99 -1.76
CA TYR A 143 13.48 18.06 -1.13
C TYR A 143 14.20 17.16 -0.11
N LEU A 144 15.32 16.54 -0.49
CA LEU A 144 16.09 15.67 0.40
C LEU A 144 16.66 16.45 1.60
N ALA A 145 17.16 17.66 1.38
CA ALA A 145 17.62 18.54 2.44
C ALA A 145 16.49 18.92 3.40
N TRP A 146 15.29 19.21 2.86
CA TRP A 146 14.09 19.48 3.66
C TRP A 146 13.70 18.28 4.53
N ARG A 147 13.67 17.07 3.96
CA ARG A 147 13.36 15.84 4.71
C ARG A 147 14.39 15.59 5.81
N GLN A 148 15.68 15.78 5.55
CA GLN A 148 16.71 15.58 6.57
C GLN A 148 16.68 16.64 7.67
N LYS A 149 16.37 17.89 7.33
CA LYS A 149 16.13 18.94 8.32
C LYS A 149 14.93 18.61 9.22
N ASP A 150 13.85 18.10 8.65
CA ASP A 150 12.66 17.65 9.38
C ASP A 150 13.00 16.52 10.37
N CYS A 151 13.80 15.53 9.94
CA CYS A 151 14.35 14.49 10.82
C CYS A 151 15.09 15.08 12.03
N HIS A 152 16.05 15.98 11.79
CA HIS A 152 16.87 16.57 12.85
C HIS A 152 16.03 17.35 13.86
N VAL A 153 15.15 18.23 13.35
CA VAL A 153 14.30 19.09 14.20
C VAL A 153 13.35 18.26 15.05
N ASN A 154 12.70 17.27 14.44
CA ASN A 154 11.73 16.41 15.14
C ASN A 154 12.42 15.51 16.16
N ASN A 155 13.55 14.87 15.81
CA ASN A 155 14.26 14.03 16.76
C ASN A 155 14.82 14.84 17.96
N GLN A 156 15.40 16.01 17.73
CA GLN A 156 15.89 16.87 18.82
C GLN A 156 14.74 17.29 19.75
N HIS A 157 13.61 17.71 19.17
CA HIS A 157 12.42 18.07 19.95
C HIS A 157 11.88 16.87 20.75
N ASN A 158 11.70 15.71 20.12
CA ASN A 158 11.19 14.50 20.76
C ASN A 158 12.13 14.00 21.87
N THR A 159 13.44 14.10 21.68
CA THR A 159 14.42 13.73 22.72
C THR A 159 14.25 14.62 23.94
N CYS A 160 14.13 15.94 23.76
CA CYS A 160 13.88 16.86 24.87
C CYS A 160 12.54 16.55 25.54
N PHE A 161 11.50 16.35 24.74
CA PHE A 161 10.13 16.11 25.21
C PHE A 161 10.06 14.87 26.10
N TRP A 162 10.59 13.74 25.63
CA TRP A 162 10.56 12.50 26.39
C TRP A 162 11.49 12.52 27.61
N LYS A 163 12.63 13.23 27.56
CA LYS A 163 13.46 13.43 28.76
C LYS A 163 12.77 14.26 29.83
N LEU A 164 12.01 15.29 29.44
CA LEU A 164 11.17 16.04 30.37
C LEU A 164 10.08 15.15 30.99
N VAL A 165 9.40 14.34 30.18
CA VAL A 165 8.37 13.41 30.66
C VAL A 165 8.98 12.37 31.62
N GLU A 166 10.12 11.78 31.27
CA GLU A 166 10.86 10.85 32.13
C GLU A 166 11.32 11.49 33.46
N SER A 167 11.56 12.80 33.47
CA SER A 167 11.90 13.56 34.68
C SER A 167 10.70 13.89 35.58
N GLY A 168 9.51 13.40 35.24
CA GLY A 168 8.28 13.58 36.01
C GLY A 168 7.39 14.75 35.55
N LYS A 169 7.70 15.39 34.41
CA LYS A 169 6.81 16.39 33.81
C LYS A 169 5.63 15.72 33.10
N THR A 170 4.48 16.36 33.14
CA THR A 170 3.35 15.98 32.28
C THR A 170 3.63 16.31 30.81
N GLU A 171 2.94 15.65 29.87
CA GLU A 171 3.06 15.99 28.43
C GLU A 171 2.76 17.47 28.16
N MET A 172 1.79 18.06 28.86
CA MET A 172 1.44 19.47 28.72
C MET A 172 2.54 20.40 29.20
N GLU A 173 3.17 20.10 30.34
CA GLU A 173 4.31 20.87 30.84
C GLU A 173 5.51 20.76 29.90
N ALA A 174 5.82 19.55 29.41
CA ALA A 174 6.91 19.34 28.48
C ALA A 174 6.69 20.11 27.16
N GLN A 175 5.45 20.13 26.64
CA GLN A 175 5.10 20.97 25.49
C GLN A 175 5.26 22.45 25.77
N ALA A 176 4.84 22.93 26.95
CA ALA A 176 4.94 24.33 27.32
C ALA A 176 6.41 24.78 27.44
N ILE A 177 7.28 23.96 28.06
CA ILE A 177 8.72 24.23 28.19
C ILE A 177 9.39 24.31 26.82
N LEU A 178 9.02 23.43 25.89
CA LEU A 178 9.64 23.38 24.56
C LEU A 178 9.05 24.39 23.56
N LYS A 179 7.94 25.05 23.90
CA LYS A 179 7.27 25.98 23.01
C LYS A 179 8.17 27.19 22.72
N GLY A 180 8.42 27.45 21.44
CA GLY A 180 9.24 28.59 20.99
C GLY A 180 10.76 28.38 21.11
N THR A 181 11.21 27.26 21.70
CA THR A 181 12.64 26.99 21.89
C THR A 181 13.39 26.76 20.57
N GLN A 182 14.56 27.37 20.47
CA GLN A 182 15.51 27.27 19.39
C GLN A 182 16.40 26.03 19.53
N LYS A 183 17.12 25.69 18.46
CA LYS A 183 18.03 24.54 18.41
C LYS A 183 19.08 24.56 19.54
N GLN A 184 19.64 25.73 19.85
CA GLN A 184 20.68 25.88 20.87
C GLN A 184 20.10 25.64 22.27
N GLU A 185 18.96 26.26 22.59
CA GLU A 185 18.26 26.08 23.87
C GLU A 185 17.91 24.60 24.12
N LYS A 186 17.47 23.87 23.09
CA LYS A 186 17.22 22.42 23.18
C LYS A 186 18.49 21.61 23.47
N ASN A 187 19.63 22.00 22.88
CA ASN A 187 20.91 21.33 23.18
C ASN A 187 21.37 21.62 24.61
N GLU A 188 21.24 22.86 25.06
CA GLU A 188 21.57 23.26 26.43
C GLU A 188 20.67 22.55 27.44
N LEU A 189 19.37 22.45 27.17
CA LEU A 189 18.42 21.68 27.97
C LEU A 189 18.84 20.21 28.11
N LEU A 190 19.12 19.53 26.98
CA LEU A 190 19.56 18.14 26.98
C LEU A 190 20.85 17.93 27.77
N PHE A 191 21.82 18.83 27.58
CA PHE A 191 23.13 18.69 28.19
C PHE A 191 23.11 19.03 29.69
N GLN A 192 22.54 20.17 30.07
CA GLN A 192 22.58 20.67 31.44
C GLN A 192 21.64 19.93 32.37
N GLN A 193 20.41 19.61 31.93
CA GLN A 193 19.42 18.97 32.80
C GLN A 193 19.50 17.45 32.78
N PHE A 194 19.86 16.85 31.63
CA PHE A 194 19.81 15.40 31.46
C PHE A 194 21.16 14.75 31.18
N GLY A 195 22.25 15.53 31.08
CA GLY A 195 23.58 15.01 30.74
C GLY A 195 23.66 14.40 29.33
N VAL A 196 22.67 14.66 28.47
CA VAL A 196 22.58 14.08 27.12
C VAL A 196 23.29 14.98 26.12
N ASN A 197 24.40 14.50 25.56
CA ASN A 197 25.02 15.13 24.41
C ASN A 197 24.31 14.66 23.13
N TYR A 198 23.45 15.52 22.55
CA TYR A 198 22.71 15.18 21.34
C TYR A 198 23.61 14.67 20.22
N LYS A 199 24.80 15.26 19.99
CA LYS A 199 25.72 14.83 18.92
C LYS A 199 26.23 13.40 19.09
N LYS A 200 26.22 12.85 20.31
CA LYS A 200 26.63 11.48 20.62
C LYS A 200 25.50 10.44 20.50
N LEU A 201 24.26 10.87 20.24
CA LEU A 201 23.16 9.93 19.97
C LEU A 201 23.41 9.19 18.64
N PRO A 202 22.88 7.96 18.49
CA PRO A 202 23.00 7.18 17.25
C PRO A 202 22.66 8.00 16.00
N GLU A 203 23.46 7.85 14.96
CA GLU A 203 23.32 8.64 13.74
C GLU A 203 21.98 8.39 13.05
N MET A 204 21.47 7.16 13.09
CA MET A 204 20.15 6.81 12.56
C MET A 204 19.04 7.69 13.15
N PHE A 205 19.09 8.02 14.44
CA PHE A 205 18.08 8.87 15.07
C PHE A 205 18.21 10.34 14.66
N ARG A 206 19.45 10.81 14.49
CA ARG A 206 19.74 12.23 14.21
C ARG A 206 19.62 12.59 12.74
N GLN A 207 19.99 11.66 11.88
CA GLN A 207 20.19 11.88 10.44
C GLN A 207 19.20 11.09 9.59
N GLY A 208 18.49 10.12 10.15
CA GLY A 208 17.68 9.17 9.41
C GLY A 208 18.53 8.12 8.69
N SER A 209 17.88 7.37 7.80
CA SER A 209 18.47 6.27 7.04
C SER A 209 18.37 6.54 5.55
N CYS A 210 19.48 6.45 4.84
CA CYS A 210 19.50 6.36 3.38
C CYS A 210 19.64 4.91 2.97
N VAL A 211 18.87 4.47 1.99
CA VAL A 211 19.06 3.17 1.35
C VAL A 211 19.24 3.37 -0.14
N PHE A 212 20.31 2.83 -0.69
CA PHE A 212 20.55 2.78 -2.13
C PHE A 212 21.32 1.52 -2.48
N MET A 213 21.21 1.08 -3.72
CA MET A 213 21.83 -0.16 -4.15
C MET A 213 23.25 0.11 -4.66
N THR A 214 24.18 -0.72 -4.20
CA THR A 214 25.57 -0.73 -4.66
C THR A 214 25.89 -2.05 -5.35
N GLN A 215 26.87 -2.03 -6.25
CA GLN A 215 27.41 -3.24 -6.85
C GLN A 215 28.58 -3.72 -5.98
N GLU A 216 28.41 -4.88 -5.37
CA GLU A 216 29.44 -5.51 -4.56
C GLU A 216 29.87 -6.84 -5.20
N GLU A 217 31.16 -7.15 -5.15
CA GLU A 217 31.66 -8.47 -5.56
C GLU A 217 31.21 -9.52 -4.54
N ASP A 218 30.51 -10.55 -5.02
CA ASP A 218 30.10 -11.69 -4.23
C ASP A 218 30.69 -12.97 -4.82
N ILE A 219 31.10 -13.93 -3.98
CA ILE A 219 31.61 -15.22 -4.46
C ILE A 219 30.40 -16.06 -4.85
N ALA A 220 30.17 -16.22 -6.16
CA ALA A 220 29.01 -16.94 -6.66
C ALA A 220 29.15 -18.46 -6.52
N LYS A 221 30.38 -18.96 -6.71
CA LYS A 221 30.75 -20.37 -6.55
C LYS A 221 32.27 -20.50 -6.51
N TYR A 222 32.78 -21.65 -6.12
CA TYR A 222 34.16 -22.04 -6.34
C TYR A 222 34.25 -22.89 -7.62
N SER A 223 35.27 -22.66 -8.43
CA SER A 223 35.64 -23.53 -9.55
C SER A 223 36.16 -24.88 -9.02
N GLU A 224 36.26 -25.89 -9.88
CA GLU A 224 36.74 -27.24 -9.50
C GLU A 224 38.17 -27.23 -8.93
N ASP A 225 38.97 -26.21 -9.27
CA ASP A 225 40.32 -25.94 -8.76
C ASP A 225 40.33 -25.14 -7.42
N GLY A 226 39.16 -24.82 -6.86
CA GLY A 226 39.03 -24.01 -5.65
C GLY A 226 39.11 -22.50 -5.86
N THR A 227 39.17 -22.02 -7.11
CA THR A 227 39.21 -20.58 -7.40
C THR A 227 37.83 -19.93 -7.21
N PRO A 228 37.68 -18.84 -6.44
CA PRO A 228 36.40 -18.18 -6.26
C PRO A 228 35.95 -17.45 -7.54
N VAL A 229 34.81 -17.85 -8.09
CA VAL A 229 34.14 -17.17 -9.20
C VAL A 229 33.31 -16.02 -8.64
N LYS A 230 33.82 -14.81 -8.79
CA LYS A 230 33.15 -13.59 -8.32
C LYS A 230 32.09 -13.11 -9.31
N ARG A 231 30.95 -12.62 -8.80
CA ARG A 231 29.93 -11.91 -9.57
C ARG A 231 29.52 -10.66 -8.83
N PHE A 232 29.31 -9.58 -9.57
CA PHE A 232 28.73 -8.37 -8.99
C PHE A 232 27.25 -8.59 -8.70
N ARG A 233 26.86 -8.40 -7.44
CA ARG A 233 25.46 -8.42 -7.02
C ARG A 233 25.04 -7.03 -6.55
N ARG A 234 23.79 -6.68 -6.85
CA ARG A 234 23.17 -5.45 -6.39
C ARG A 234 22.73 -5.68 -4.94
N LYS A 235 23.38 -5.03 -3.97
CA LYS A 235 23.06 -5.13 -2.54
C LYS A 235 22.62 -3.78 -1.98
N GLY A 236 21.61 -3.81 -1.11
CA GLY A 236 21.13 -2.63 -0.41
C GLY A 236 22.13 -2.16 0.62
N LYS A 237 22.61 -0.93 0.47
CA LYS A 237 23.49 -0.27 1.44
C LYS A 237 22.66 0.72 2.25
N ILE A 238 22.65 0.53 3.57
CA ILE A 238 22.06 1.49 4.51
C ILE A 238 23.18 2.42 5.00
N VAL A 239 22.96 3.73 4.91
CA VAL A 239 23.92 4.76 5.32
C VAL A 239 23.21 5.83 6.16
N HIS A 240 23.87 6.27 7.22
CA HIS A 240 23.49 7.44 7.99
C HIS A 240 24.54 8.51 7.72
N SER A 241 24.13 9.67 7.21
CA SER A 241 25.06 10.74 6.81
C SER A 241 24.54 12.09 7.27
N GLU A 242 25.43 12.97 7.73
CA GLU A 242 25.04 14.30 8.22
C GLU A 242 24.47 15.22 7.13
N ASN A 243 24.78 14.99 5.85
CA ASN A 243 24.30 15.81 4.75
C ASN A 243 24.08 14.99 3.47
N ILE A 244 22.89 14.40 3.33
CA ILE A 244 22.55 13.53 2.21
C ILE A 244 22.27 14.33 0.92
N ALA A 245 21.97 15.62 1.07
CA ALA A 245 21.79 16.56 -0.01
C ALA A 245 23.10 17.30 -0.36
N GLY A 246 24.21 16.94 0.29
CA GLY A 246 25.52 17.51 0.03
C GLY A 246 26.17 16.88 -1.19
N ARG A 247 26.95 17.68 -1.92
CA ARG A 247 27.66 17.24 -3.13
C ARG A 247 28.60 16.08 -2.84
N ASN A 248 29.35 16.15 -1.73
CA ASN A 248 30.34 15.14 -1.37
C ASN A 248 29.69 13.77 -1.16
N PHE A 249 28.54 13.73 -0.47
CA PHE A 249 27.79 12.49 -0.28
C PHE A 249 27.22 12.00 -1.61
N TRP A 250 26.45 12.85 -2.31
CA TRP A 250 25.70 12.42 -3.49
C TRP A 250 26.61 12.04 -4.66
N ASN A 251 27.58 12.91 -4.99
CA ASN A 251 28.49 12.70 -6.10
C ASN A 251 29.56 11.64 -5.81
N GLY A 252 29.78 11.29 -4.53
CA GLY A 252 30.62 10.15 -4.14
C GLY A 252 30.00 8.79 -4.49
N HIS A 253 28.71 8.74 -4.82
CA HIS A 253 28.00 7.51 -5.17
C HIS A 253 27.67 7.49 -6.67
N GLN A 254 28.55 6.90 -7.49
CA GLN A 254 28.42 6.88 -8.95
C GLN A 254 27.09 6.29 -9.45
N SER A 255 26.52 5.32 -8.74
CA SER A 255 25.21 4.75 -9.10
C SER A 255 24.08 5.79 -9.06
N LEU A 256 24.12 6.73 -8.13
CA LEU A 256 23.16 7.83 -8.02
C LEU A 256 23.38 8.84 -9.15
N VAL A 257 24.63 9.25 -9.37
CA VAL A 257 25.00 10.19 -10.44
C VAL A 257 24.58 9.67 -11.80
N ASN A 258 24.80 8.38 -12.08
CA ASN A 258 24.40 7.76 -13.34
C ASN A 258 22.87 7.71 -13.52
N ALA A 259 22.11 7.53 -12.44
CA ALA A 259 20.66 7.37 -12.50
C ALA A 259 19.89 8.70 -12.50
N LEU A 260 20.42 9.73 -11.84
CA LEU A 260 19.71 10.98 -11.53
C LEU A 260 20.45 12.25 -11.97
N GLY A 261 21.78 12.17 -12.11
CA GLY A 261 22.67 13.34 -12.22
C GLY A 261 23.31 13.70 -10.88
N GLY A 262 24.35 14.53 -10.93
CA GLY A 262 25.06 15.02 -9.73
C GLY A 262 24.51 16.35 -9.20
N PHE A 263 24.83 16.66 -7.95
CA PHE A 263 24.54 17.98 -7.37
C PHE A 263 25.66 18.97 -7.71
N ALA A 264 25.28 20.11 -8.30
CA ALA A 264 26.21 21.13 -8.78
C ALA A 264 26.77 22.01 -7.66
N VAL A 265 25.93 22.35 -6.66
CA VAL A 265 26.28 23.23 -5.53
C VAL A 265 25.78 22.61 -4.22
N ASP A 266 26.42 22.96 -3.10
CA ASP A 266 25.86 22.65 -1.78
C ASP A 266 24.80 23.70 -1.42
N LEU A 267 23.70 23.26 -0.81
CA LEU A 267 22.61 24.15 -0.42
C LEU A 267 23.02 24.99 0.80
N GLY A 268 23.02 26.32 0.64
CA GLY A 268 23.26 27.25 1.75
C GLY A 268 22.04 27.43 2.67
N LYS A 269 20.82 27.40 2.10
CA LYS A 269 19.56 27.52 2.84
C LYS A 269 18.43 26.83 2.06
N ILE A 270 17.57 26.12 2.78
CA ILE A 270 16.35 25.49 2.22
C ILE A 270 15.21 26.52 2.29
N SER A 271 14.40 26.61 1.24
CA SER A 271 13.12 27.34 1.26
C SER A 271 11.95 26.37 1.42
N PRO A 272 11.38 26.21 2.63
CA PRO A 272 10.27 25.27 2.84
C PRO A 272 9.05 25.60 1.98
N ASP A 273 8.78 26.89 1.72
CA ASP A 273 7.63 27.31 0.92
C ASP A 273 7.82 26.98 -0.57
N TYR A 274 9.06 27.01 -1.06
CA TYR A 274 9.38 26.53 -2.40
C TYR A 274 9.09 25.02 -2.51
N ILE A 275 9.57 24.20 -1.57
CA ILE A 275 9.29 22.75 -1.58
C ILE A 275 7.80 22.45 -1.44
N ARG A 276 7.08 23.20 -0.58
CA ARG A 276 5.63 23.05 -0.42
C ARG A 276 4.87 23.27 -1.72
N SER A 277 5.37 24.11 -2.63
CA SER A 277 4.74 24.31 -3.95
C SER A 277 4.73 23.04 -4.83
N PHE A 278 5.65 22.11 -4.60
CA PHE A 278 5.71 20.81 -5.30
C PHE A 278 4.89 19.70 -4.61
N LEU A 279 4.26 20.00 -3.47
CA LEU A 279 3.40 19.07 -2.73
C LEU A 279 1.91 19.20 -3.12
N PHE A 280 1.61 19.80 -4.27
CA PHE A 280 0.25 19.96 -4.76
C PHE A 280 -0.41 18.59 -5.02
N GLU A 281 -1.61 18.40 -4.49
CA GLU A 281 -2.44 17.22 -4.72
C GLU A 281 -3.81 17.64 -5.26
N SER A 282 -4.21 17.05 -6.38
CA SER A 282 -5.54 17.24 -6.94
C SER A 282 -6.60 16.62 -6.04
N LYS A 283 -7.69 17.37 -5.81
CA LYS A 283 -8.87 16.87 -5.09
C LYS A 283 -9.87 16.30 -6.10
N LEU A 284 -10.45 15.16 -5.75
CA LEU A 284 -11.55 14.54 -6.49
C LEU A 284 -12.78 15.46 -6.48
N MET A 285 -13.53 15.47 -7.59
CA MET A 285 -14.69 16.34 -7.77
C MET A 285 -15.67 16.22 -6.59
N PRO A 286 -16.11 17.34 -5.98
CA PRO A 286 -17.15 17.31 -4.96
C PRO A 286 -18.46 16.69 -5.48
N SER A 287 -19.29 16.17 -4.57
CA SER A 287 -20.63 15.65 -4.88
C SER A 287 -20.65 14.52 -5.92
N THR A 288 -19.57 13.76 -6.03
CA THR A 288 -19.46 12.55 -6.85
C THR A 288 -19.15 11.36 -5.96
N TRP A 289 -19.74 10.21 -6.28
CA TRP A 289 -19.36 8.93 -5.68
C TRP A 289 -17.89 8.66 -5.99
N ILE A 290 -17.12 8.22 -4.99
CA ILE A 290 -15.74 7.81 -5.21
C ILE A 290 -15.69 6.29 -5.18
N VAL A 291 -15.14 5.68 -6.22
CA VAL A 291 -14.82 4.26 -6.24
C VAL A 291 -13.31 4.10 -6.18
N ILE A 292 -12.83 3.35 -5.19
CA ILE A 292 -11.44 2.93 -5.09
C ILE A 292 -11.37 1.48 -5.55
N ARG A 293 -10.87 1.25 -6.76
CA ARG A 293 -10.62 -0.11 -7.26
C ARG A 293 -9.18 -0.50 -6.96
N ILE A 294 -8.99 -1.62 -6.29
CA ILE A 294 -7.71 -2.27 -6.06
C ILE A 294 -7.62 -3.57 -6.86
N ASP A 295 -6.40 -3.94 -7.28
CA ASP A 295 -6.14 -5.10 -8.13
C ASP A 295 -4.79 -5.75 -7.77
N GLY A 296 -4.76 -7.09 -7.71
CA GLY A 296 -3.59 -7.88 -7.38
C GLY A 296 -2.43 -7.70 -8.38
N CYS A 297 -1.31 -7.16 -7.91
CA CYS A 297 -0.13 -6.98 -8.74
C CYS A 297 0.55 -8.32 -9.06
N HIS A 298 0.61 -8.69 -10.35
CA HIS A 298 1.16 -9.97 -10.82
C HIS A 298 0.55 -11.20 -10.13
N PHE A 299 -0.74 -11.14 -9.80
CA PHE A 299 -1.40 -12.17 -9.01
C PHE A 299 -1.47 -13.53 -9.70
N HIS A 300 -1.32 -13.60 -11.02
CA HIS A 300 -1.13 -14.86 -11.73
C HIS A 300 0.07 -15.66 -11.18
N ARG A 301 1.24 -15.01 -11.06
CA ARG A 301 2.45 -15.60 -10.47
C ARG A 301 2.24 -15.88 -8.97
N PHE A 302 1.50 -15.02 -8.27
CA PHE A 302 1.16 -15.23 -6.86
C PHE A 302 0.37 -16.52 -6.64
N CYS A 303 -0.68 -16.73 -7.43
CA CYS A 303 -1.48 -17.95 -7.40
C CYS A 303 -0.67 -19.19 -7.78
N GLU A 304 0.23 -19.11 -8.77
CA GLU A 304 1.07 -20.25 -9.17
C GLU A 304 2.06 -20.63 -8.05
N VAL A 305 2.76 -19.65 -7.49
CA VAL A 305 3.75 -19.87 -6.42
C VAL A 305 3.10 -20.40 -5.14
N HIS A 306 1.88 -19.98 -4.83
CA HIS A 306 1.13 -20.46 -3.66
C HIS A 306 0.17 -21.62 -3.97
N GLU A 307 0.22 -22.16 -5.19
CA GLU A 307 -0.52 -23.34 -5.63
C GLU A 307 -2.03 -23.23 -5.38
N PHE A 308 -2.62 -22.10 -5.76
CA PHE A 308 -4.07 -21.88 -5.61
C PHE A 308 -4.86 -22.85 -6.50
N GLU A 309 -5.98 -23.32 -5.97
CA GLU A 309 -6.90 -24.16 -6.71
C GLU A 309 -7.45 -23.47 -7.96
N LYS A 310 -7.65 -24.26 -9.01
CA LYS A 310 -8.13 -23.80 -10.31
C LYS A 310 -9.46 -24.50 -10.67
N PRO A 311 -10.47 -23.77 -11.19
CA PRO A 311 -10.41 -22.37 -11.63
C PRO A 311 -10.42 -21.33 -10.49
N ASN A 312 -10.96 -21.67 -9.32
CA ASN A 312 -11.11 -20.77 -8.19
C ASN A 312 -10.60 -21.44 -6.90
N ASP A 313 -10.01 -20.65 -6.01
CA ASP A 313 -9.64 -21.08 -4.66
C ASP A 313 -10.53 -20.32 -3.66
N GLU A 314 -11.47 -21.02 -3.04
CA GLU A 314 -12.45 -20.41 -2.13
C GLU A 314 -11.78 -19.78 -0.91
N ARG A 315 -10.66 -20.34 -0.43
CA ARG A 315 -9.91 -19.78 0.70
C ARG A 315 -9.30 -18.42 0.33
N ALA A 316 -8.78 -18.31 -0.89
CA ALA A 316 -8.23 -17.05 -1.39
C ALA A 316 -9.32 -15.96 -1.49
N LEU A 317 -10.49 -16.32 -2.02
CA LEU A 317 -11.61 -15.39 -2.12
C LEU A 317 -12.12 -14.98 -0.73
N ASN A 318 -12.23 -15.93 0.20
CA ASN A 318 -12.63 -15.64 1.58
C ASN A 318 -11.60 -14.80 2.33
N LEU A 319 -10.30 -14.94 2.05
CA LEU A 319 -9.27 -14.04 2.54
C LEU A 319 -9.46 -12.62 1.99
N MET A 320 -9.69 -12.46 0.67
CA MET A 320 -10.00 -11.15 0.07
C MET A 320 -11.27 -10.53 0.68
N ASN A 321 -12.32 -11.34 0.90
CA ASN A 321 -13.56 -10.91 1.56
C ASN A 321 -13.32 -10.44 2.99
N SER A 322 -12.51 -11.18 3.76
CA SER A 322 -12.13 -10.80 5.12
C SER A 322 -11.38 -9.46 5.16
N CYS A 323 -10.51 -9.21 4.18
CA CYS A 323 -9.83 -7.92 4.04
C CYS A 323 -10.82 -6.79 3.71
N ALA A 324 -11.80 -7.03 2.84
CA ALA A 324 -12.82 -6.05 2.52
C ALA A 324 -13.74 -5.73 3.72
N VAL A 325 -14.11 -6.74 4.51
CA VAL A 325 -14.84 -6.56 5.77
C VAL A 325 -14.04 -5.65 6.72
N ALA A 326 -12.73 -5.91 6.87
CA ALA A 326 -11.87 -5.08 7.71
C ALA A 326 -11.78 -3.63 7.19
N VAL A 327 -11.67 -3.43 5.86
CA VAL A 327 -11.69 -2.09 5.25
C VAL A 327 -12.99 -1.37 5.58
N LEU A 328 -14.15 -2.00 5.42
CA LEU A 328 -15.42 -1.36 5.77
C LEU A 328 -15.43 -1.00 7.25
N GLN A 329 -15.04 -1.91 8.15
CA GLN A 329 -14.98 -1.70 9.59
C GLN A 329 -14.10 -0.51 10.00
N GLU A 330 -12.91 -0.38 9.39
CA GLU A 330 -11.94 0.68 9.68
C GLU A 330 -12.36 2.03 9.06
N PHE A 331 -12.88 2.02 7.83
CA PHE A 331 -13.18 3.24 7.07
C PHE A 331 -14.70 3.45 6.93
N GLN A 332 -15.28 4.19 7.88
CA GLN A 332 -16.74 4.44 7.93
C GLN A 332 -17.32 5.15 6.70
N ASP A 333 -16.50 5.89 5.95
CA ASP A 333 -16.89 6.51 4.68
C ASP A 333 -17.12 5.48 3.55
N VAL A 334 -16.57 4.27 3.68
CA VAL A 334 -16.79 3.16 2.74
C VAL A 334 -18.10 2.46 3.10
N ILE A 335 -19.07 2.54 2.18
CA ILE A 335 -20.45 2.10 2.40
C ILE A 335 -20.77 0.76 1.75
N PHE A 336 -20.08 0.43 0.67
CA PHE A 336 -20.29 -0.76 -0.13
C PHE A 336 -18.96 -1.17 -0.74
N SER A 337 -18.75 -2.46 -0.90
CA SER A 337 -17.69 -2.97 -1.74
C SER A 337 -18.10 -4.19 -2.52
N TYR A 338 -17.47 -4.38 -3.67
CA TYR A 338 -17.68 -5.52 -4.54
C TYR A 338 -16.34 -6.12 -4.93
N GLY A 339 -16.19 -7.43 -4.74
CA GLY A 339 -14.97 -8.17 -5.01
C GLY A 339 -15.16 -9.32 -6.00
N VAL A 340 -14.17 -9.52 -6.86
CA VAL A 340 -14.09 -10.62 -7.80
C VAL A 340 -12.63 -10.94 -8.09
N SER A 341 -12.27 -12.23 -8.14
CA SER A 341 -10.88 -12.67 -8.38
C SER A 341 -9.92 -12.03 -7.37
N ASP A 342 -8.96 -11.27 -7.87
CA ASP A 342 -7.91 -10.53 -7.19
C ASP A 342 -8.19 -9.01 -7.15
N GLU A 343 -9.40 -8.57 -7.52
CA GLU A 343 -9.83 -7.18 -7.45
C GLU A 343 -10.94 -6.94 -6.41
N TYR A 344 -10.94 -5.72 -5.85
CA TYR A 344 -12.01 -5.20 -5.00
C TYR A 344 -12.29 -3.74 -5.32
N SER A 345 -13.57 -3.35 -5.31
CA SER A 345 -14.02 -1.98 -5.50
C SER A 345 -14.67 -1.48 -4.21
N PHE A 346 -14.19 -0.38 -3.64
CA PHE A 346 -14.73 0.26 -2.44
C PHE A 346 -15.43 1.56 -2.80
N VAL A 347 -16.71 1.67 -2.46
CA VAL A 347 -17.56 2.83 -2.75
C VAL A 347 -17.61 3.73 -1.53
N LEU A 348 -17.24 5.00 -1.71
CA LEU A 348 -17.38 6.05 -0.70
C LEU A 348 -18.53 6.99 -1.07
N LYS A 349 -19.18 7.54 -0.04
CA LYS A 349 -20.31 8.48 -0.18
C LYS A 349 -19.96 9.70 -1.03
N LYS A 350 -20.94 10.18 -1.80
CA LYS A 350 -20.80 11.35 -2.69
C LYS A 350 -20.36 12.64 -1.98
N ASP A 351 -20.75 12.80 -0.72
CA ASP A 351 -20.46 13.95 0.14
C ASP A 351 -19.21 13.76 1.03
N SER A 352 -18.60 12.57 1.01
CA SER A 352 -17.44 12.21 1.83
C SER A 352 -16.34 13.26 1.77
N LYS A 353 -15.81 13.59 2.95
CA LYS A 353 -14.64 14.47 3.13
C LYS A 353 -13.38 13.67 3.50
N PHE A 354 -13.45 12.35 3.42
CA PHE A 354 -12.35 11.45 3.74
C PHE A 354 -11.07 11.85 3.00
N CYS A 355 -9.96 11.96 3.75
CA CYS A 355 -8.67 12.46 3.26
C CYS A 355 -8.76 13.75 2.43
N GLN A 356 -9.69 14.65 2.76
CA GLN A 356 -9.95 15.89 2.01
C GLN A 356 -10.22 15.67 0.51
N ARG A 357 -10.71 14.48 0.14
CA ARG A 357 -10.90 14.03 -1.25
C ARG A 357 -9.62 13.97 -2.08
N GLN A 358 -8.44 13.88 -1.47
CA GLN A 358 -7.17 13.71 -2.18
C GLN A 358 -7.04 12.25 -2.63
N ALA A 359 -7.02 12.03 -3.95
CA ALA A 359 -7.03 10.69 -4.55
C ALA A 359 -5.87 9.81 -4.06
N SER A 360 -4.64 10.37 -4.03
CA SER A 360 -3.44 9.69 -3.54
C SER A 360 -3.61 9.19 -2.11
N ASN A 361 -4.14 10.02 -1.22
CA ASN A 361 -4.31 9.67 0.18
C ASN A 361 -5.40 8.61 0.37
N ILE A 362 -6.55 8.74 -0.29
CA ILE A 362 -7.64 7.74 -0.19
C ILE A 362 -7.17 6.38 -0.72
N VAL A 363 -6.57 6.35 -1.92
CA VAL A 363 -6.10 5.12 -2.55
C VAL A 363 -5.04 4.45 -1.67
N SER A 364 -4.04 5.22 -1.22
CA SER A 364 -2.92 4.68 -0.45
C SER A 364 -3.35 4.10 0.91
N VAL A 365 -4.23 4.77 1.67
CA VAL A 365 -4.65 4.24 2.99
C VAL A 365 -5.47 2.96 2.87
N ILE A 366 -6.38 2.89 1.89
CA ILE A 366 -7.22 1.71 1.66
C ILE A 366 -6.36 0.54 1.17
N VAL A 367 -5.52 0.75 0.15
CA VAL A 367 -4.69 -0.33 -0.38
C VAL A 367 -3.64 -0.79 0.63
N SER A 368 -3.06 0.14 1.42
CA SER A 368 -2.13 -0.18 2.50
C SER A 368 -2.77 -1.11 3.53
N PHE A 369 -3.93 -0.71 4.04
CA PHE A 369 -4.65 -1.45 5.08
C PHE A 369 -5.14 -2.79 4.57
N PHE A 370 -5.64 -2.86 3.33
CA PHE A 370 -6.02 -4.12 2.70
C PHE A 370 -4.83 -5.07 2.61
N SER A 371 -3.66 -4.56 2.18
CA SER A 371 -2.46 -5.37 1.96
C SER A 371 -1.89 -5.96 3.26
N SER A 372 -1.80 -5.14 4.32
CA SER A 372 -1.36 -5.60 5.63
C SER A 372 -2.37 -6.57 6.26
N THR A 373 -3.67 -6.31 6.10
CA THR A 373 -4.72 -7.25 6.54
C THR A 373 -4.62 -8.60 5.84
N TYR A 374 -4.36 -8.60 4.52
CA TYR A 374 -4.19 -9.82 3.74
C TYR A 374 -3.04 -10.68 4.28
N VAL A 375 -1.90 -10.05 4.61
CA VAL A 375 -0.75 -10.74 5.20
C VAL A 375 -1.08 -11.28 6.60
N MET A 376 -1.68 -10.46 7.46
CA MET A 376 -2.01 -10.86 8.83
C MET A 376 -3.03 -12.00 8.88
N ASN A 377 -4.03 -11.97 8.00
CA ASN A 377 -5.10 -12.96 7.98
C ASN A 377 -4.72 -14.23 7.20
N TRP A 378 -3.58 -14.25 6.48
CA TRP A 378 -3.18 -15.38 5.64
C TRP A 378 -3.28 -16.73 6.35
N LYS A 379 -2.73 -16.85 7.56
CA LYS A 379 -2.70 -18.12 8.32
C LYS A 379 -4.08 -18.59 8.77
N SER A 380 -5.07 -17.70 8.89
CA SER A 380 -6.45 -18.06 9.21
C SER A 380 -7.14 -18.80 8.05
N PHE A 381 -6.75 -18.52 6.81
CA PHE A 381 -7.33 -19.15 5.61
C PHE A 381 -6.42 -20.24 5.01
N PHE A 382 -5.11 -20.11 5.22
CA PHE A 382 -4.08 -21.00 4.70
C PHE A 382 -3.18 -21.54 5.81
N GLN A 383 -3.74 -22.40 6.67
CA GLN A 383 -3.04 -22.93 7.85
C GLN A 383 -1.72 -23.63 7.50
N GLN A 384 -1.74 -24.47 6.45
CA GLN A 384 -0.60 -25.29 6.03
C GLN A 384 0.28 -24.64 4.95
N LYS A 385 -0.12 -23.51 4.37
CA LYS A 385 0.69 -22.83 3.33
C LYS A 385 1.38 -21.62 3.94
N GLU A 386 2.68 -21.51 3.70
CA GLU A 386 3.43 -20.30 4.03
C GLU A 386 3.25 -19.24 2.94
N LEU A 387 3.22 -17.97 3.38
CA LEU A 387 3.27 -16.85 2.46
C LEU A 387 4.72 -16.69 1.97
N LYS A 388 4.99 -17.15 0.74
CA LYS A 388 6.35 -17.22 0.17
C LYS A 388 6.94 -15.85 -0.13
N TYR A 389 6.10 -14.88 -0.48
CA TYR A 389 6.50 -13.48 -0.65
C TYR A 389 5.30 -12.55 -0.40
N PRO A 390 5.55 -11.29 0.06
CA PRO A 390 4.48 -10.35 0.36
C PRO A 390 3.68 -9.98 -0.91
N PRO A 391 2.33 -10.00 -0.86
CA PRO A 391 1.51 -9.55 -1.97
C PRO A 391 1.58 -8.03 -2.10
N SER A 392 1.26 -7.53 -3.28
CA SER A 392 1.01 -6.09 -3.50
C SER A 392 -0.19 -5.90 -4.40
N PHE A 393 -0.83 -4.74 -4.26
CA PHE A 393 -2.04 -4.37 -4.95
C PHE A 393 -1.87 -2.98 -5.54
N ASP A 394 -2.27 -2.80 -6.80
CA ASP A 394 -2.43 -1.46 -7.36
C ASP A 394 -3.80 -0.88 -6.97
N GLY A 395 -3.95 0.44 -7.10
CA GLY A 395 -5.17 1.12 -6.75
C GLY A 395 -5.40 2.36 -7.61
N ARG A 396 -6.66 2.69 -7.83
CA ARG A 396 -7.07 3.94 -8.49
C ARG A 396 -8.39 4.46 -7.94
N ALA A 397 -8.59 5.77 -8.03
CA ALA A 397 -9.84 6.43 -7.70
C ALA A 397 -10.60 6.81 -8.98
N ILE A 398 -11.90 6.54 -9.00
CA ILE A 398 -12.82 6.92 -10.07
C ILE A 398 -13.97 7.72 -9.46
N CYS A 399 -14.40 8.79 -10.12
CA CYS A 399 -15.55 9.58 -9.70
C CYS A 399 -16.77 9.28 -10.60
N TYR A 400 -17.90 8.92 -10.00
CA TYR A 400 -19.16 8.74 -10.71
C TYR A 400 -20.19 9.80 -10.27
N PRO A 401 -20.77 10.57 -11.20
CA PRO A 401 -21.58 11.74 -10.84
C PRO A 401 -23.02 11.40 -10.44
N SER A 402 -23.54 10.22 -10.78
CA SER A 402 -24.87 9.78 -10.37
C SER A 402 -24.87 8.35 -9.84
N THR A 403 -25.89 8.03 -9.05
CA THR A 403 -26.12 6.67 -8.53
C THR A 403 -26.36 5.67 -9.65
N GLU A 404 -26.96 6.08 -10.77
CA GLU A 404 -27.18 5.21 -11.94
C GLU A 404 -25.85 4.78 -12.56
N ILE A 405 -24.93 5.72 -12.79
CA ILE A 405 -23.61 5.42 -13.38
C ILE A 405 -22.78 4.57 -12.42
N LEU A 406 -22.85 4.83 -11.11
CA LEU A 406 -22.22 3.97 -10.11
C LEU A 406 -22.77 2.53 -10.17
N ARG A 407 -24.08 2.36 -10.31
CA ARG A 407 -24.71 1.03 -10.43
C ARG A 407 -24.35 0.34 -11.74
N ASP A 408 -24.20 1.09 -12.82
CA ASP A 408 -23.68 0.56 -14.08
C ASP A 408 -22.23 0.08 -13.93
N TYR A 409 -21.40 0.81 -13.18
CA TYR A 409 -20.05 0.36 -12.86
C TYR A 409 -20.05 -0.96 -12.07
N LEU A 410 -20.86 -1.06 -11.02
CA LEU A 410 -20.96 -2.29 -10.22
C LEU A 410 -21.50 -3.45 -11.06
N SER A 411 -22.47 -3.17 -11.93
CA SER A 411 -23.01 -4.14 -12.89
C SER A 411 -21.95 -4.60 -13.89
N TRP A 412 -21.11 -3.68 -14.38
CA TRP A 412 -19.99 -4.00 -15.25
C TRP A 412 -19.02 -4.97 -14.58
N ARG A 413 -18.67 -4.73 -13.30
CA ARG A 413 -17.79 -5.63 -12.53
C ARG A 413 -18.42 -7.02 -12.37
N GLN A 414 -19.72 -7.12 -12.07
CA GLN A 414 -20.39 -8.42 -11.91
C GLN A 414 -20.60 -9.17 -13.23
N VAL A 415 -20.83 -8.46 -14.35
CA VAL A 415 -20.84 -9.09 -15.68
C VAL A 415 -19.47 -9.66 -16.03
N ASP A 416 -18.39 -8.92 -15.77
CA ASP A 416 -17.02 -9.39 -15.97
C ASP A 416 -16.72 -10.62 -15.09
N CYS A 417 -17.21 -10.66 -13.84
CA CYS A 417 -17.14 -11.83 -12.97
C CYS A 417 -17.73 -13.08 -13.62
N HIS A 418 -19.00 -12.99 -14.06
CA HIS A 418 -19.71 -14.10 -14.66
C HIS A 418 -18.97 -14.65 -15.90
N ILE A 419 -18.55 -13.75 -16.80
CA ILE A 419 -17.89 -14.11 -18.06
C ILE A 419 -16.52 -14.75 -17.80
N ASN A 420 -15.72 -14.15 -16.92
CA ASN A 420 -14.38 -14.67 -16.61
C ASN A 420 -14.47 -16.01 -15.87
N ASN A 421 -15.38 -16.17 -14.91
CA ASN A 421 -15.54 -17.42 -14.19
C ASN A 421 -16.01 -18.56 -15.11
N GLN A 422 -17.02 -18.32 -15.96
CA GLN A 422 -17.48 -19.36 -16.90
C GLN A 422 -16.36 -19.77 -17.87
N TYR A 423 -15.64 -18.80 -18.44
CA TYR A 423 -14.48 -19.06 -19.30
C TYR A 423 -13.40 -19.86 -18.58
N ASN A 424 -12.99 -19.43 -17.37
CA ASN A 424 -11.94 -20.09 -16.60
C ASN A 424 -12.34 -21.51 -16.18
N THR A 425 -13.61 -21.74 -15.88
CA THR A 425 -14.12 -23.08 -15.53
C THR A 425 -14.00 -24.03 -16.73
N CYS A 426 -14.41 -23.58 -17.92
CA CYS A 426 -14.22 -24.36 -19.15
C CYS A 426 -12.75 -24.61 -19.44
N PHE A 427 -11.93 -23.54 -19.33
CA PHE A 427 -10.50 -23.58 -19.61
C PHE A 427 -9.80 -24.62 -18.73
N TRP A 428 -10.05 -24.60 -17.43
CA TRP A 428 -9.41 -25.54 -16.51
C TRP A 428 -10.01 -26.95 -16.57
N ALA A 429 -11.29 -27.12 -16.93
CA ALA A 429 -11.85 -28.44 -17.22
C ALA A 429 -11.13 -29.10 -18.41
N LEU A 430 -10.92 -28.34 -19.50
CA LEU A 430 -10.16 -28.79 -20.68
C LEU A 430 -8.70 -29.11 -20.34
N VAL A 431 -8.03 -28.26 -19.56
CA VAL A 431 -6.64 -28.51 -19.15
C VAL A 431 -6.54 -29.76 -18.26
N LYS A 432 -7.47 -29.95 -17.33
CA LYS A 432 -7.53 -31.15 -16.48
C LYS A 432 -7.87 -32.41 -17.26
N SER A 433 -8.51 -32.30 -18.42
CA SER A 433 -8.76 -33.43 -19.33
C SER A 433 -7.53 -33.84 -20.16
N GLY A 434 -6.35 -33.26 -19.90
CA GLY A 434 -5.10 -33.55 -20.58
C GLY A 434 -4.78 -32.64 -21.77
N LYS A 435 -5.60 -31.62 -22.06
CA LYS A 435 -5.28 -30.64 -23.11
C LYS A 435 -4.23 -29.64 -22.62
N SER A 436 -3.39 -29.16 -23.53
CA SER A 436 -2.49 -28.05 -23.25
C SER A 436 -3.27 -26.74 -23.05
N LYS A 437 -2.63 -25.76 -22.37
CA LYS A 437 -3.19 -24.41 -22.21
C LYS A 437 -3.51 -23.74 -23.56
N SER A 438 -2.69 -23.99 -24.59
CA SER A 438 -2.91 -23.41 -25.93
C SER A 438 -4.09 -24.05 -26.64
N GLU A 439 -4.24 -25.38 -26.57
CA GLU A 439 -5.40 -26.08 -27.13
C GLU A 439 -6.70 -25.66 -26.45
N ALA A 440 -6.70 -25.55 -25.12
CA ALA A 440 -7.87 -25.08 -24.37
C ALA A 440 -8.28 -23.66 -24.78
N GLN A 441 -7.31 -22.75 -24.95
CA GLN A 441 -7.57 -21.40 -25.48
C GLN A 441 -8.16 -21.43 -26.90
N HIS A 442 -7.63 -22.29 -27.77
CA HIS A 442 -8.10 -22.41 -29.14
C HIS A 442 -9.55 -22.92 -29.20
N ILE A 443 -9.89 -23.94 -28.40
CA ILE A 443 -11.26 -24.49 -28.31
C ILE A 443 -12.25 -23.43 -27.83
N LEU A 444 -11.86 -22.60 -26.86
CA LEU A 444 -12.75 -21.58 -26.29
C LEU A 444 -12.84 -20.31 -27.13
N LYS A 445 -11.98 -20.15 -28.14
CA LYS A 445 -11.93 -18.95 -28.97
C LYS A 445 -13.23 -18.79 -29.75
N GLY A 446 -13.89 -17.65 -29.58
CA GLY A 446 -15.15 -17.32 -30.25
C GLY A 446 -16.40 -17.97 -29.64
N THR A 447 -16.24 -18.81 -28.62
CA THR A 447 -17.38 -19.51 -28.01
C THR A 447 -18.34 -18.56 -27.28
N GLN A 448 -19.64 -18.85 -27.37
CA GLN A 448 -20.71 -18.17 -26.66
C GLN A 448 -21.06 -18.87 -25.34
N THR A 449 -21.87 -18.23 -24.49
CA THR A 449 -22.28 -18.77 -23.18
C THR A 449 -22.91 -20.16 -23.29
N ARG A 450 -23.75 -20.39 -24.30
CA ARG A 450 -24.40 -21.69 -24.54
C ARG A 450 -23.37 -22.79 -24.85
N GLU A 451 -22.45 -22.54 -25.78
CA GLU A 451 -21.41 -23.49 -26.17
C GLU A 451 -20.47 -23.80 -24.99
N LYS A 452 -20.15 -22.80 -24.15
CA LYS A 452 -19.40 -23.03 -22.90
C LYS A 452 -20.13 -23.95 -21.94
N ASN A 453 -21.45 -23.79 -21.77
CA ASN A 453 -22.25 -24.71 -20.95
C ASN A 453 -22.29 -26.13 -21.53
N GLU A 454 -22.38 -26.26 -22.86
CA GLU A 454 -22.32 -27.56 -23.54
C GLU A 454 -20.95 -28.24 -23.33
N ILE A 455 -19.84 -27.48 -23.38
CA ILE A 455 -18.49 -27.99 -23.05
C ILE A 455 -18.44 -28.45 -21.58
N LEU A 456 -18.93 -27.66 -20.63
CA LEU A 456 -18.94 -28.02 -19.21
C LEU A 456 -19.77 -29.28 -18.93
N ALA A 457 -20.91 -29.44 -19.62
CA ALA A 457 -21.75 -30.62 -19.50
C ALA A 457 -21.02 -31.91 -19.94
N GLN A 458 -20.10 -31.85 -20.91
CA GLN A 458 -19.25 -33.00 -21.29
C GLN A 458 -18.34 -33.47 -20.16
N PHE A 459 -18.02 -32.58 -19.20
CA PHE A 459 -17.25 -32.89 -18.00
C PHE A 459 -18.14 -33.17 -16.78
N GLY A 460 -19.46 -33.26 -16.96
CA GLY A 460 -20.42 -33.43 -15.86
C GLY A 460 -20.54 -32.21 -14.95
N ILE A 461 -20.15 -31.02 -15.43
CA ILE A 461 -20.20 -29.77 -14.66
C ILE A 461 -21.45 -28.99 -15.06
N ASP A 462 -22.38 -28.81 -14.13
CA ASP A 462 -23.43 -27.79 -14.25
C ASP A 462 -22.91 -26.45 -13.70
N TYR A 463 -22.74 -25.48 -14.57
CA TYR A 463 -22.31 -24.14 -14.16
C TYR A 463 -23.32 -23.51 -13.20
N ASN A 464 -24.62 -23.75 -13.38
CA ASN A 464 -25.64 -23.11 -12.54
C ASN A 464 -25.70 -23.66 -11.11
N SER A 465 -25.16 -24.87 -10.88
CA SER A 465 -25.00 -25.44 -9.54
C SER A 465 -23.67 -25.05 -8.88
N SER A 466 -22.79 -24.31 -9.56
CA SER A 466 -21.53 -23.86 -9.00
C SER A 466 -21.74 -22.83 -7.88
N SER A 467 -20.82 -22.82 -6.90
CA SER A 467 -20.87 -21.92 -5.75
C SER A 467 -21.11 -20.46 -6.16
N VAL A 468 -22.01 -19.79 -5.42
CA VAL A 468 -22.50 -18.46 -5.79
C VAL A 468 -21.38 -17.42 -5.72
N ILE A 469 -20.43 -17.57 -4.78
CA ILE A 469 -19.24 -16.71 -4.69
C ILE A 469 -18.43 -16.67 -5.98
N PHE A 470 -18.34 -17.79 -6.72
CA PHE A 470 -17.61 -17.84 -7.99
C PHE A 470 -18.39 -17.20 -9.13
N ARG A 471 -19.73 -17.25 -9.09
CA ARG A 471 -20.60 -16.77 -10.18
C ARG A 471 -20.99 -15.32 -10.05
N GLN A 472 -21.15 -14.83 -8.82
CA GLN A 472 -21.67 -13.50 -8.51
C GLN A 472 -20.62 -12.59 -7.87
N GLY A 473 -19.48 -13.14 -7.41
CA GLY A 473 -18.52 -12.39 -6.60
C GLY A 473 -19.04 -12.16 -5.18
N SER A 474 -18.47 -11.17 -4.50
CA SER A 474 -18.77 -10.85 -3.10
C SER A 474 -19.17 -9.39 -2.96
N SER A 475 -20.34 -9.15 -2.39
CA SER A 475 -20.81 -7.83 -1.96
C SER A 475 -20.59 -7.69 -0.46
N VAL A 476 -19.91 -6.65 -0.02
CA VAL A 476 -19.71 -6.36 1.41
C VAL A 476 -20.27 -5.00 1.74
N PHE A 477 -21.19 -4.93 2.69
CA PHE A 477 -21.89 -3.70 3.05
C PHE A 477 -22.36 -3.71 4.49
N ARG A 478 -22.85 -2.55 4.94
CA ARG A 478 -23.38 -2.36 6.29
C ARG A 478 -24.89 -2.59 6.29
N GLU A 479 -25.33 -3.48 7.15
CA GLU A 479 -26.76 -3.64 7.44
C GLU A 479 -27.09 -2.96 8.77
N GLU A 480 -28.20 -2.24 8.78
CA GLU A 480 -28.76 -1.71 10.02
C GLU A 480 -29.32 -2.87 10.83
N GLY A 481 -28.81 -3.05 12.06
CA GLY A 481 -29.25 -4.11 12.96
C GLY A 481 -29.05 -3.75 14.43
N ILE A 482 -29.65 -4.55 15.32
CA ILE A 482 -29.47 -4.46 16.77
C ILE A 482 -28.22 -5.27 17.13
N LEU A 483 -27.20 -4.63 17.71
CA LEU A 483 -26.07 -5.33 18.32
C LEU A 483 -26.43 -5.65 19.78
N ILE A 484 -26.42 -6.93 20.15
CA ILE A 484 -26.54 -7.37 21.53
C ILE A 484 -25.11 -7.52 22.09
N GLN A 485 -24.77 -6.77 23.14
CA GLN A 485 -23.51 -6.96 23.87
C GLN A 485 -23.66 -8.14 24.85
N GLU A 486 -22.69 -9.05 24.88
CA GLU A 486 -22.66 -10.21 25.80
C GLU A 486 -22.08 -9.88 27.20
N ASP A 487 -22.13 -8.61 27.63
CA ASP A 487 -21.60 -8.18 28.93
C ASP A 487 -22.72 -7.71 29.87
N GLY A 488 -23.63 -8.61 30.25
CA GLY A 488 -24.48 -8.51 31.46
C GLY A 488 -25.45 -7.32 31.65
N GLU A 489 -25.32 -6.25 30.86
CA GLU A 489 -26.17 -5.06 30.83
C GLU A 489 -26.66 -4.89 29.38
N SER A 490 -27.93 -5.23 29.15
CA SER A 490 -28.60 -5.08 27.87
C SER A 490 -28.76 -3.60 27.51
N THR A 491 -27.75 -3.01 26.86
CA THR A 491 -27.89 -1.75 26.13
C THR A 491 -28.02 -2.06 24.64
N GLU A 492 -29.24 -1.96 24.11
CA GLU A 492 -29.49 -2.02 22.67
C GLU A 492 -28.78 -0.84 21.98
N LYS A 493 -27.68 -1.12 21.27
CA LYS A 493 -27.10 -0.16 20.34
C LYS A 493 -27.50 -0.55 18.92
N LEU A 494 -28.13 0.39 18.22
CA LEU A 494 -28.24 0.33 16.76
C LEU A 494 -26.81 0.33 16.21
N GLY A 495 -26.39 -0.79 15.63
CA GLY A 495 -25.04 -0.99 15.19
C GLY A 495 -25.00 -1.55 13.78
N ASN A 496 -24.11 -0.99 12.96
CA ASN A 496 -23.98 -1.38 11.57
C ASN A 496 -23.09 -2.61 11.45
N LYS A 497 -23.70 -3.81 11.45
CA LYS A 497 -22.98 -5.06 11.18
C LYS A 497 -22.51 -5.04 9.72
N VAL A 498 -21.25 -5.43 9.51
CA VAL A 498 -20.71 -5.61 8.15
C VAL A 498 -21.02 -7.04 7.71
N THR A 499 -21.77 -7.19 6.63
CA THR A 499 -22.22 -8.48 6.08
C THR A 499 -21.54 -8.72 4.73
N VAL A 500 -21.25 -9.99 4.43
CA VAL A 500 -20.78 -10.45 3.11
C VAL A 500 -21.91 -11.26 2.47
N GLU A 501 -22.32 -10.88 1.27
CA GLU A 501 -23.31 -11.59 0.48
C GLU A 501 -22.81 -11.94 -0.92
N HIS A 502 -23.36 -13.00 -1.49
CA HIS A 502 -23.11 -13.42 -2.86
C HIS A 502 -24.42 -13.34 -3.65
N CYS A 503 -24.74 -12.15 -4.15
CA CYS A 503 -26.04 -11.82 -4.71
C CYS A 503 -25.93 -11.11 -6.06
N ASN A 504 -27.00 -11.15 -6.85
CA ASN A 504 -27.08 -10.43 -8.12
C ASN A 504 -27.34 -8.94 -7.85
N ILE A 505 -26.30 -8.11 -7.98
CA ILE A 505 -26.37 -6.66 -7.75
C ILE A 505 -26.72 -5.89 -9.04
N ILE A 506 -26.87 -6.58 -10.17
CA ILE A 506 -27.38 -5.97 -11.41
C ILE A 506 -28.89 -5.73 -11.28
N GLU A 507 -29.61 -6.63 -10.61
CA GLU A 507 -31.06 -6.53 -10.45
C GLU A 507 -31.48 -5.41 -9.49
N GLN A 508 -32.60 -4.77 -9.81
CA GLN A 508 -33.18 -3.71 -8.97
C GLN A 508 -33.68 -4.24 -7.62
N SER A 509 -33.99 -5.54 -7.53
CA SER A 509 -34.45 -6.23 -6.32
C SER A 509 -33.47 -6.05 -5.16
N PHE A 510 -32.16 -6.24 -5.41
CA PHE A 510 -31.10 -6.03 -4.42
C PHE A 510 -31.13 -4.60 -3.87
N TRP A 511 -31.06 -3.60 -4.74
CA TRP A 511 -31.03 -2.19 -4.31
C TRP A 511 -32.31 -1.73 -3.62
N LYS A 512 -33.46 -2.36 -3.92
CA LYS A 512 -34.72 -2.12 -3.21
C LYS A 512 -34.75 -2.77 -1.83
N ALA A 513 -34.11 -3.93 -1.67
CA ALA A 513 -34.00 -4.62 -0.38
C ALA A 513 -33.03 -3.89 0.57
N HIS A 514 -32.04 -3.19 0.02
CA HIS A 514 -31.04 -2.46 0.80
C HIS A 514 -30.98 -0.96 0.44
N PRO A 515 -32.06 -0.19 0.69
CA PRO A 515 -32.18 1.19 0.23
C PRO A 515 -31.18 2.15 0.88
N THR A 516 -30.62 1.80 2.03
CA THR A 516 -29.69 2.63 2.80
C THR A 516 -28.26 2.61 2.26
N ILE A 517 -27.90 1.64 1.41
CA ILE A 517 -26.53 1.49 0.89
C ILE A 517 -26.11 2.72 0.08
N LEU A 518 -26.94 3.14 -0.88
CA LEU A 518 -26.66 4.25 -1.81
C LEU A 518 -27.49 5.51 -1.56
N ALA A 519 -28.03 5.66 -0.34
CA ALA A 519 -28.84 6.80 0.07
C ALA A 519 -28.05 8.13 0.08
#